data_AF-A0A9N9JTZ2-F1
#
_entry.id   AF-A0A9N9JTZ2-F1
#
_cell.length_a   1.000
_cell.length_b   1.000
_cell.length_c   1.000
_cell.angle_alpha   90.00
_cell.angle_beta   90.00
_cell.angle_gamma   90.00
#
_symmetry.space_group_name_H-M   'P 1'
#
loop_
_entity.id
_entity.type
_entity.pdbx_description
1 polymer ?
#
loop_
_entity_poly.entity_id
_entity_poly.type
_entity_poly.pdbx_seq_one_letter_code
_entity_poly.pdbx_strand_id
1 'polypeptide(L)'
;PFKLSDKIAYGRHMQDAVSQQKNLTIIEGAVENLLIEEGKVQGVELNNREVILAKIVILTTGTYLQPITYRGKESRTEGPDGEKRVVNNISQQLQELGFKLKRFKTGTSPRILTNTIDFSGLKVAVSIIIGHVVYTSLVLGT
;
A
#
# COMPACT_ATOMS: atom_id res chain seq x y z
N PRO A 1 4.93 13.14 18.19
CA PRO A 1 5.11 11.88 18.96
C PRO A 1 5.04 10.64 18.05
N PHE A 2 6.15 9.92 17.90
CA PHE A 2 6.18 8.66 17.16
C PHE A 2 5.53 7.56 17.99
N LYS A 3 4.50 6.91 17.44
CA LYS A 3 3.84 5.75 18.04
C LYS A 3 4.18 4.52 17.22
N LEU A 4 4.52 3.43 17.90
CA LEU A 4 4.56 2.12 17.30
C LEU A 4 3.12 1.64 17.10
N SER A 5 2.91 0.86 16.05
CA SER A 5 1.61 0.24 15.78
C SER A 5 1.81 -1.26 15.63
N ASP A 6 0.92 -2.03 16.24
CA ASP A 6 0.71 -3.41 15.86
C ASP A 6 0.09 -3.42 14.45
N LYS A 7 0.82 -4.01 13.49
CA LYS A 7 0.40 -4.04 12.09
C LYS A 7 -0.86 -4.89 11.87
N ILE A 8 -0.99 -5.99 12.60
CA ILE A 8 -2.10 -6.94 12.45
C ILE A 8 -3.35 -6.32 13.07
N ALA A 9 -3.24 -5.81 14.29
CA ALA A 9 -4.36 -5.19 14.98
C ALA A 9 -4.85 -3.94 14.25
N TYR A 10 -3.94 -3.10 13.76
CA TYR A 10 -4.29 -1.94 12.94
C TYR A 10 -5.01 -2.33 11.65
N GLY A 11 -4.52 -3.35 10.94
CA GLY A 11 -5.15 -3.84 9.71
C GLY A 11 -6.60 -4.29 9.94
N ARG A 12 -6.83 -5.10 10.98
CA ARG A 12 -8.18 -5.55 11.36
C ARG A 12 -9.09 -4.39 11.72
N HIS A 13 -8.60 -3.47 12.57
CA HIS A 13 -9.39 -2.31 12.99
C HIS A 13 -9.84 -1.45 11.81
N MET A 14 -8.96 -1.23 10.83
CA MET A 14 -9.32 -0.46 9.64
C MET A 14 -10.31 -1.21 8.74
N GLN A 15 -10.19 -2.53 8.60
CA GLN A 15 -11.17 -3.34 7.88
C GLN A 15 -12.56 -3.26 8.52
N ASP A 16 -12.63 -3.35 9.85
CA ASP A 16 -13.89 -3.23 10.59
C ASP A 16 -14.50 -1.83 10.42
N ALA A 17 -13.69 -0.78 10.55
CA ALA A 17 -14.13 0.61 10.40
C ALA A 17 -14.71 0.88 9.00
N VAL A 18 -14.05 0.39 7.95
CA VAL A 18 -14.50 0.56 6.57
C VAL A 18 -15.76 -0.27 6.30
N SER A 19 -15.84 -1.50 6.83
CA SER A 19 -17.00 -2.38 6.62
C SER A 19 -18.28 -1.86 7.28
N GLN A 20 -18.16 -1.07 8.35
CA GLN A 20 -19.30 -0.48 9.07
C GLN A 20 -19.72 0.89 8.53
N GLN A 21 -18.98 1.44 7.56
CA GLN A 21 -19.24 2.78 7.05
C GLN A 21 -20.51 2.81 6.19
N LYS A 22 -21.45 3.69 6.55
CA LYS A 22 -22.69 3.86 5.79
C LYS A 22 -22.42 4.42 4.39
N ASN A 23 -23.16 3.91 3.40
CA ASN A 23 -23.05 4.28 1.98
C ASN A 23 -21.69 3.92 1.34
N LEU A 24 -20.97 2.95 1.91
CA LEU A 24 -19.76 2.41 1.34
C LEU A 24 -19.97 0.94 0.96
N THR A 25 -19.73 0.63 -0.31
CA THR A 25 -19.70 -0.75 -0.80
C THR A 25 -18.25 -1.12 -1.07
N ILE A 26 -17.80 -2.23 -0.49
CA ILE A 26 -16.46 -2.77 -0.72
C ILE A 26 -16.58 -3.83 -1.81
N ILE A 27 -15.79 -3.66 -2.88
CA ILE A 27 -15.71 -4.60 -3.99
C ILE A 27 -14.26 -5.06 -4.10
N GLU A 28 -14.03 -6.36 -3.98
CA GLU A 28 -12.72 -6.95 -4.19
C GLU A 28 -12.50 -7.17 -5.69
N GLY A 29 -11.63 -6.33 -6.28
CA GLY A 29 -11.30 -6.42 -7.69
C GLY A 29 -10.09 -5.57 -8.04
N ALA A 30 -9.38 -5.97 -9.09
CA ALA A 30 -8.32 -5.15 -9.66
C ALA A 30 -8.91 -4.31 -10.79
N VAL A 31 -8.80 -2.98 -10.69
CA VAL A 31 -9.18 -2.08 -11.79
C VAL A 31 -8.12 -2.17 -12.87
N GLU A 32 -8.52 -2.54 -14.09
CA GLU A 32 -7.64 -2.55 -15.26
C GLU A 32 -7.75 -1.25 -16.04
N ASN A 33 -8.97 -0.80 -16.37
CA ASN A 33 -9.16 0.35 -17.25
C ASN A 33 -10.05 1.43 -16.63
N LEU A 34 -9.76 2.68 -16.96
CA LEU A 34 -10.67 3.81 -16.78
C LEU A 34 -11.58 3.90 -18.00
N LEU A 35 -12.88 4.11 -17.78
CA LEU A 35 -13.84 4.38 -18.85
C LEU A 35 -13.94 5.90 -19.03
N ILE A 36 -13.51 6.41 -20.17
CA ILE A 36 -13.41 7.85 -20.43
C ILE A 36 -14.05 8.16 -21.77
N GLU A 37 -15.01 9.08 -21.76
CA GLU A 37 -15.70 9.58 -22.94
C GLU A 37 -15.62 11.11 -22.95
N GLU A 38 -15.20 11.69 -24.07
CA GLU A 38 -15.08 13.15 -24.24
C GLU A 38 -14.28 13.85 -23.12
N GLY A 39 -13.23 13.19 -22.61
CA GLY A 39 -12.40 13.71 -21.53
C GLY A 39 -13.03 13.64 -20.13
N LYS A 40 -14.17 12.96 -19.97
CA LYS A 40 -14.85 12.73 -18.69
C LYS A 40 -14.86 11.26 -18.33
N VAL A 41 -14.58 10.98 -17.05
CA VAL A 41 -14.68 9.62 -16.52
C VAL A 41 -16.14 9.19 -16.38
N GLN A 42 -16.44 7.98 -16.84
CA GLN A 42 -17.76 7.34 -16.74
C GLN A 42 -17.75 6.18 -15.73
N GLY A 43 -16.57 5.69 -15.37
CA GLY A 43 -16.42 4.56 -14.45
C GLY A 43 -15.07 3.86 -14.61
N VAL A 44 -15.05 2.61 -14.17
CA VAL A 44 -13.88 1.72 -14.22
C VAL A 44 -14.28 0.33 -14.72
N GLU A 45 -13.35 -0.34 -15.39
CA GLU A 45 -13.45 -1.76 -15.77
C GLU A 45 -12.46 -2.57 -14.91
N LEU A 46 -12.97 -3.63 -14.28
CA LEU A 46 -12.18 -4.58 -13.52
C LEU A 46 -11.52 -5.63 -14.42
N ASN A 47 -10.54 -6.35 -13.88
CA ASN A 47 -9.84 -7.43 -14.59
C ASN A 47 -10.75 -8.61 -14.99
N ASN A 48 -11.89 -8.78 -14.33
CA ASN A 48 -12.94 -9.74 -14.69
C ASN A 48 -13.91 -9.21 -15.77
N ARG A 49 -13.62 -8.06 -16.38
CA ARG A 49 -14.46 -7.34 -17.37
C ARG A 49 -15.75 -6.73 -16.81
N GLU A 50 -15.92 -6.74 -15.48
CA GLU A 50 -17.03 -6.06 -14.83
C GLU A 50 -16.86 -4.54 -14.91
N VAL A 51 -17.94 -3.84 -15.24
CA VAL A 51 -17.97 -2.39 -15.36
C VAL A 51 -18.68 -1.78 -14.16
N ILE A 52 -17.99 -0.87 -13.48
CA ILE A 52 -18.53 -0.09 -12.37
C ILE A 52 -18.62 1.37 -12.81
N LEU A 53 -19.85 1.84 -13.03
CA LEU A 53 -20.10 3.24 -13.41
C LEU A 53 -19.95 4.17 -12.21
N ALA A 54 -19.28 5.30 -12.42
CA ALA A 54 -19.04 6.28 -11.39
C ALA A 54 -18.91 7.68 -12.01
N LYS A 55 -19.50 8.67 -11.33
CA LYS A 55 -19.38 10.09 -11.72
C LYS A 55 -18.00 10.67 -11.43
N ILE A 56 -17.33 10.12 -10.41
CA ILE A 56 -16.02 10.54 -9.92
C ILE A 56 -15.23 9.28 -9.57
N VAL A 57 -13.97 9.22 -9.99
CA VAL A 57 -13.03 8.15 -9.67
C VAL A 57 -11.84 8.75 -8.93
N ILE A 58 -11.51 8.19 -7.77
CA ILE A 58 -10.34 8.59 -6.97
C ILE A 58 -9.31 7.47 -7.02
N LEU A 59 -8.13 7.75 -7.58
CA LEU A 59 -7.05 6.77 -7.69
C LEU A 59 -6.16 6.80 -6.44
N THR A 60 -6.09 5.66 -5.75
CA THR A 60 -5.26 5.44 -4.55
C THR A 60 -4.40 4.17 -4.70
N THR A 61 -3.84 3.96 -5.89
CA THR A 61 -3.13 2.73 -6.30
C THR A 61 -1.85 2.44 -5.51
N GLY A 62 -1.35 3.38 -4.70
CA GLY A 62 -0.16 3.20 -3.89
C GLY A 62 1.05 2.77 -4.73
N THR A 63 1.71 1.69 -4.31
CA THR A 63 2.87 1.11 -5.00
C THR A 63 2.50 -0.02 -5.97
N TYR A 64 1.26 -0.04 -6.50
CA TYR A 64 0.78 -1.10 -7.41
C TYR A 64 0.60 -0.65 -8.87
N LEU A 65 0.85 0.62 -9.17
CA LEU A 65 0.78 1.16 -10.53
C LEU A 65 2.12 0.97 -11.25
N GLN A 66 2.16 0.09 -12.26
CA GLN A 66 3.38 -0.37 -12.95
C GLN A 66 4.55 -0.67 -11.98
N PRO A 67 4.35 -1.55 -10.99
CA PRO A 67 5.31 -1.74 -9.91
C PRO A 67 6.51 -2.56 -10.38
N ILE A 68 7.68 -2.24 -9.82
CA ILE A 68 8.92 -2.99 -10.02
C ILE A 68 9.57 -3.12 -8.65
N THR A 69 9.77 -4.36 -8.20
CA THR A 69 10.58 -4.65 -7.01
C THR A 69 12.03 -4.84 -7.41
N TYR A 70 12.93 -4.43 -6.53
CA TYR A 70 14.37 -4.59 -6.70
C TYR A 70 14.93 -5.39 -5.52
N ARG A 71 15.64 -6.47 -5.80
CA ARG A 71 16.32 -7.32 -4.81
C ARG A 71 17.76 -7.54 -5.25
N GLY A 72 18.68 -6.75 -4.67
CA GLY A 72 20.07 -6.72 -5.14
C GLY A 72 20.15 -6.29 -6.60
N LYS A 73 20.66 -7.16 -7.46
CA LYS A 73 20.76 -6.93 -8.92
C LYS A 73 19.52 -7.39 -9.70
N GLU A 74 18.61 -8.11 -9.06
CA GLU A 74 17.38 -8.57 -9.69
C GLU A 74 16.29 -7.50 -9.64
N SER A 75 15.52 -7.40 -10.73
CA SER A 75 14.30 -6.59 -10.80
C SER A 75 13.15 -7.41 -11.36
N ARG A 76 11.97 -7.28 -10.77
CA ARG A 76 10.76 -8.02 -11.20
C ARG A 76 9.57 -7.07 -11.29
N THR A 77 8.74 -7.24 -12.31
CA THR A 77 7.47 -6.51 -12.44
C THR A 77 6.42 -7.18 -11.56
N GLU A 78 6.41 -6.79 -10.29
CA GLU A 78 5.53 -7.30 -9.25
C GLU A 78 5.27 -6.18 -8.23
N GLY A 79 4.16 -6.28 -7.51
CA GLY A 79 3.87 -5.44 -6.36
C GLY A 79 4.72 -5.79 -5.13
N PRO A 80 4.53 -5.08 -4.01
CA PRO A 80 5.15 -5.42 -2.73
C PRO A 80 4.99 -6.90 -2.39
N ASP A 81 6.03 -7.49 -1.79
CA ASP A 81 6.07 -8.89 -1.36
C ASP A 81 5.80 -9.95 -2.45
N GLY A 82 5.93 -9.59 -3.73
CA GLY A 82 5.77 -10.51 -4.86
C GLY A 82 4.33 -10.61 -5.38
N GLU A 83 3.47 -9.64 -5.05
CA GLU A 83 2.10 -9.60 -5.53
C GLU A 83 2.05 -9.50 -7.07
N LYS A 84 1.30 -10.40 -7.70
CA LYS A 84 1.22 -10.49 -9.16
C LYS A 84 0.12 -9.62 -9.75
N ARG A 85 -0.85 -9.19 -8.92
CA ARG A 85 -1.91 -8.26 -9.32
C ARG A 85 -1.32 -6.85 -9.46
N VAL A 86 -0.84 -6.55 -10.66
CA VAL A 86 -0.24 -5.27 -11.01
C VAL A 86 -1.14 -4.54 -12.00
N VAL A 87 -1.30 -3.23 -11.79
CA VAL A 87 -2.12 -2.40 -12.67
C VAL A 87 -1.22 -1.68 -13.66
N ASN A 88 -1.30 -2.04 -14.94
CA ASN A 88 -0.41 -1.51 -15.97
C ASN A 88 -1.09 -0.49 -16.87
N ASN A 89 -2.36 -0.70 -17.21
CA ASN A 89 -3.05 0.09 -18.25
C ASN A 89 -3.39 1.50 -17.78
N ILE A 90 -3.75 1.69 -16.50
CA ILE A 90 -4.11 3.01 -15.96
C ILE A 90 -2.98 4.04 -16.18
N SER A 91 -1.71 3.66 -16.03
CA SER A 91 -0.58 4.57 -16.28
C SER A 91 -0.57 5.08 -17.72
N GLN A 92 -0.80 4.20 -18.68
CA GLN A 92 -0.82 4.55 -20.09
C GLN A 92 -2.00 5.50 -20.38
N GLN A 93 -3.19 5.19 -19.88
CA GLN A 93 -4.36 6.05 -20.04
C GLN A 93 -4.12 7.45 -19.45
N LEU A 94 -3.48 7.56 -18.28
CA LEU A 94 -3.12 8.84 -17.70
C LEU A 94 -2.14 9.63 -18.59
N GLN A 95 -1.16 8.96 -19.21
CA GLN A 95 -0.26 9.61 -20.16
C GLN A 95 -0.99 10.11 -21.42
N GLU A 96 -1.90 9.30 -21.96
CA GLU A 96 -2.73 9.64 -23.13
C GLU A 96 -3.63 10.86 -22.86
N LEU A 97 -4.10 11.02 -21.62
CA LEU A 97 -4.83 12.22 -21.15
C LEU A 97 -3.93 13.45 -20.91
N GLY A 98 -2.62 13.32 -21.09
CA GLY A 98 -1.65 14.41 -20.95
C GLY A 98 -1.04 14.56 -19.54
N PHE A 99 -1.25 13.61 -18.62
CA PHE A 99 -0.60 13.65 -17.32
C PHE A 99 0.88 13.26 -17.43
N LYS A 100 1.74 14.02 -16.74
CA LYS A 100 3.17 13.70 -16.61
C LYS A 100 3.39 12.74 -15.46
N LEU A 101 3.74 11.49 -15.75
CA LEU A 101 4.05 10.50 -14.74
C LEU A 101 5.54 10.55 -14.34
N LYS A 102 5.80 10.38 -13.05
CA LYS A 102 7.16 10.20 -12.50
C LYS A 102 7.21 8.91 -11.70
N ARG A 103 8.36 8.24 -11.73
CA ARG A 103 8.60 7.02 -10.97
C ARG A 103 9.34 7.35 -9.68
N PHE A 104 8.75 6.96 -8.56
CA PHE A 104 9.39 7.01 -7.25
C PHE A 104 9.91 5.63 -6.87
N LYS A 105 10.95 5.61 -6.01
CA LYS A 105 11.51 4.39 -5.45
C LYS A 105 11.61 4.52 -3.94
N THR A 106 11.12 3.52 -3.24
CA THR A 106 11.20 3.40 -1.78
C THR A 106 11.85 2.08 -1.41
N GLY A 107 12.61 2.06 -0.31
CA GLY A 107 13.21 0.85 0.24
C GLY A 107 12.46 0.36 1.47
N THR A 108 12.39 -0.95 1.65
CA THR A 108 11.90 -1.57 2.89
C THR A 108 13.01 -2.43 3.48
N SER A 109 13.27 -2.29 4.77
CA SER A 109 14.26 -3.13 5.46
C SER A 109 13.82 -4.60 5.49
N PRO A 110 14.76 -5.57 5.51
CA PRO A 110 14.41 -6.97 5.67
C PRO A 110 13.67 -7.23 7.00
N ARG A 111 12.89 -8.30 7.03
CA ARG A 111 12.25 -8.80 8.26
C ARG A 111 13.13 -9.90 8.84
N ILE A 112 13.54 -9.71 10.10
CA ILE A 112 14.41 -10.64 10.84
C ILE A 112 13.54 -11.36 11.86
N LEU A 113 13.74 -12.67 12.00
CA LEU A 113 13.09 -13.46 13.03
C LEU A 113 13.61 -13.03 14.41
N THR A 114 12.71 -12.64 15.31
CA THR A 114 13.09 -12.08 16.61
C THR A 114 13.92 -13.05 17.46
N ASN A 115 13.64 -14.36 17.37
CA ASN A 115 14.33 -15.40 18.13
C ASN A 115 15.77 -15.68 17.64
N THR A 116 16.21 -15.08 16.53
CA THR A 116 17.58 -15.22 16.02
C THR A 116 18.48 -14.04 16.39
N ILE A 117 17.99 -13.10 17.20
CA ILE A 117 18.71 -11.89 17.59
C ILE A 117 19.19 -12.04 19.03
N ASP A 118 20.49 -11.82 19.27
CA ASP A 118 21.02 -11.64 20.61
C ASP A 118 20.79 -10.19 21.07
N PHE A 119 20.01 -10.02 22.14
CA PHE A 119 19.65 -8.73 22.70
C PHE A 119 20.58 -8.27 23.84
N SER A 120 21.50 -9.12 24.31
CA SER A 120 22.29 -8.90 25.54
C SER A 120 23.15 -7.63 25.52
N GLY A 121 23.64 -7.21 24.34
CA GLY A 121 24.46 -6.01 24.16
C GLY A 121 23.70 -4.77 23.66
N LEU A 122 22.37 -4.82 23.54
CA LEU A 122 21.59 -3.76 22.88
C LEU A 122 20.96 -2.79 23.88
N LYS A 123 20.95 -1.49 23.53
CA LYS A 123 20.30 -0.45 24.34
C LYS A 123 18.80 -0.47 24.11
N VAL A 124 18.06 -0.44 25.21
CA VAL A 124 16.59 -0.41 25.20
C VAL A 124 16.12 1.02 24.95
N ALA A 125 15.34 1.23 23.89
CA ALA A 125 14.66 2.50 23.64
C ALA A 125 13.19 2.42 24.06
N VAL A 126 12.80 3.26 25.02
CA VAL A 126 11.44 3.35 25.58
C VAL A 126 10.80 4.63 25.04
N SER A 127 9.56 4.54 24.55
CA SER A 127 8.73 5.74 24.33
C SER A 127 7.71 5.84 25.45
N ILE A 128 7.67 6.99 26.12
CA ILE A 128 6.66 7.28 27.16
C ILE A 128 5.46 7.92 26.49
N ILE A 129 4.34 7.19 26.47
CA ILE A 129 3.03 7.77 26.20
C ILE A 129 2.47 8.16 27.56
N ILE A 130 2.40 9.47 27.84
CA ILE A 130 1.74 9.99 29.04
C ILE A 130 0.27 9.58 28.94
N GLY A 131 -0.16 8.56 29.70
CA GLY A 131 -1.56 8.14 29.71
C GLY A 131 -1.90 6.70 30.07
N HIS A 132 -0.94 5.75 30.11
CA HIS A 132 -0.96 4.46 30.83
C HIS A 132 -0.10 3.40 30.09
N VAL A 133 0.88 2.85 30.83
CA VAL A 133 1.63 1.61 30.59
C VAL A 133 2.70 1.62 29.48
N VAL A 134 3.90 1.15 29.87
CA VAL A 134 5.22 1.24 29.22
C VAL A 134 5.51 0.02 28.33
N TYR A 135 6.52 0.13 27.44
CA TYR A 135 7.47 -0.91 26.93
C TYR A 135 7.63 -0.89 25.38
N THR A 136 8.68 -1.48 24.78
CA THR A 136 10.03 -0.94 24.48
C THR A 136 10.42 -1.45 23.09
N SER A 137 11.08 -0.66 22.23
CA SER A 137 11.45 -1.11 20.87
C SER A 137 12.89 -0.74 20.50
N LEU A 138 13.64 -1.75 20.08
CA LEU A 138 15.06 -1.68 19.70
C LEU A 138 15.36 -0.74 18.53
N VAL A 139 16.43 0.05 18.67
CA VAL A 139 17.09 0.75 17.56
C VAL A 139 18.59 0.42 17.61
N LEU A 140 19.11 -0.12 16.51
CA LEU A 140 20.52 -0.47 16.30
C LEU A 140 21.38 0.81 16.22
N GLY A 141 22.47 0.85 16.99
CA GLY A 141 23.50 1.87 16.87
C GLY A 141 24.84 1.35 17.41
N THR A 142 25.69 0.88 16.49
CA THR A 142 26.97 1.48 16.06
C THR A 142 27.44 0.75 14.83
#